data_AF-A0A2M7AJ67-F1
#
_entry.id   AF-A0A2M7AJ67-F1
#
_cell.length_a   1.000
_cell.length_b   1.000
_cell.length_c   1.000
_cell.angle_alpha   90.00
_cell.angle_beta   90.00
_cell.angle_gamma   90.00
#
_symmetry.space_group_name_H-M   'P 1'
#
loop_
_entity.id
_entity.type
_entity.pdbx_description
1 polymer ?
#
loop_
_entity_poly.entity_id
_entity_poly.type
_entity_poly.pdbx_seq_one_letter_code
_entity_poly.pdbx_strand_id
1 'polypeptide(L)'
;MKQLDHIKLHFTNQGQLEQLDDLDRFARKMSTLVDSIRYADYGITGFFDAIKIDEGDLDRLYEHDSSVAASLRELGQAIAGLQTATGENLPTLLDDIETRAEEIRDRWARREQIVTGLSEEGAP
;
A
#
# COMPACT_ATOMS: atom_id res chain seq x y z
N MET A 1 11.47 -4.23 0.50
CA MET A 1 12.51 -4.59 -0.50
C MET A 1 13.26 -5.87 -0.14
N LYS A 2 13.92 -5.97 1.01
CA LYS A 2 14.68 -7.20 1.39
C LYS A 2 13.96 -8.54 1.13
N GLN A 3 12.66 -8.61 1.38
CA GLN A 3 11.85 -9.81 1.11
C GLN A 3 11.72 -10.13 -0.39
N LEU A 4 11.53 -9.12 -1.24
CA LEU A 4 11.52 -9.31 -2.69
C LEU A 4 12.90 -9.67 -3.23
N ASP A 5 13.97 -9.11 -2.66
CA ASP A 5 15.33 -9.51 -3.01
C ASP A 5 15.57 -11.00 -2.73
N HIS A 6 15.04 -11.51 -1.60
CA HIS A 6 15.09 -12.94 -1.26
C HIS A 6 14.28 -13.80 -2.24
N ILE A 7 13.10 -13.34 -2.68
CA ILE A 7 12.27 -14.04 -3.67
C ILE A 7 12.99 -14.11 -5.02
N LYS A 8 13.56 -13.00 -5.49
CA LYS A 8 14.34 -12.96 -6.73
C LYS A 8 15.53 -13.93 -6.69
N LEU A 9 16.23 -13.97 -5.55
CA LEU A 9 17.34 -14.90 -5.35
C LEU A 9 16.87 -16.36 -5.38
N HIS A 10 15.70 -16.66 -4.82
CA HIS A 10 15.09 -18.00 -4.84
C HIS A 10 14.86 -18.49 -6.28
N PHE A 11 14.17 -17.69 -7.11
CA PHE A 11 13.91 -18.01 -8.52
C PHE A 11 15.21 -18.10 -9.34
N THR A 12 16.18 -17.23 -9.05
CA THR A 12 17.51 -17.28 -9.68
C THR A 12 18.22 -18.61 -9.39
N ASN A 13 18.22 -19.06 -8.13
CA ASN A 13 18.85 -20.31 -7.73
C ASN A 13 18.15 -21.56 -8.32
N GLN A 14 16.89 -21.42 -8.75
CA GLN A 14 16.11 -22.46 -9.44
C GLN A 14 16.28 -22.43 -10.97
N GLY A 15 17.07 -21.48 -11.51
CA GLY A 15 17.26 -21.31 -12.96
C GLY A 15 16.05 -20.68 -13.67
N GLN A 16 15.09 -20.15 -12.92
CA GLN A 16 13.86 -19.54 -13.43
C GLN A 16 14.07 -18.05 -13.73
N LEU A 17 14.92 -17.78 -14.72
CA LEU A 17 15.36 -16.41 -15.04
C LEU A 17 14.30 -15.60 -15.81
N GLU A 18 13.39 -16.27 -16.51
CA GLU A 18 12.32 -15.63 -17.30
C GLU A 18 11.38 -14.79 -16.41
N GLN A 19 11.19 -15.21 -15.16
CA GLN A 19 10.31 -14.58 -14.18
C GLN A 19 10.95 -13.34 -13.51
N LEU A 20 12.24 -13.08 -13.74
CA LEU A 20 12.94 -11.99 -13.06
C LEU A 20 12.47 -10.60 -13.51
N ASP A 21 12.10 -10.43 -14.79
CA ASP A 21 11.59 -9.13 -15.28
C ASP A 21 10.25 -8.78 -14.63
N ASP A 22 9.35 -9.76 -14.49
CA ASP A 22 8.07 -9.59 -13.82
C ASP A 22 8.25 -9.24 -12.34
N LEU A 23 9.17 -9.93 -11.64
CA LEU A 23 9.51 -9.62 -10.25
C LEU A 23 10.15 -8.22 -10.10
N ASP A 24 10.94 -7.78 -11.08
CA ASP A 24 11.52 -6.43 -11.09
C ASP A 24 10.47 -5.34 -11.31
N ARG A 25 9.55 -5.56 -12.25
CA ARG A 25 8.41 -4.66 -12.47
C ARG A 25 7.53 -4.57 -11.22
N PHE A 26 7.22 -5.72 -10.63
CA PHE A 26 6.46 -5.81 -9.39
C PHE A 26 7.14 -5.03 -8.25
N ALA A 27 8.46 -5.20 -8.08
CA ALA A 27 9.22 -4.51 -7.04
C ALA A 27 9.20 -2.98 -7.19
N ARG A 28 9.20 -2.47 -8.43
CA ARG A 28 9.04 -1.03 -8.70
C ARG A 28 7.65 -0.55 -8.29
N LYS A 29 6.58 -1.28 -8.61
CA LYS A 29 5.21 -0.92 -8.20
C LYS A 29 5.06 -0.88 -6.67
N MET A 30 5.63 -1.86 -5.96
CA MET A 30 5.63 -1.86 -4.49
C MET A 30 6.42 -0.67 -3.92
N SER A 31 7.51 -0.28 -4.58
CA SER A 31 8.26 0.93 -4.18
C SER A 31 7.41 2.18 -4.35
N THR A 32 6.69 2.30 -5.47
CA THR A 32 5.72 3.40 -5.69
C THR A 32 4.64 3.45 -4.61
N LEU A 33 4.10 2.31 -4.16
CA LEU A 33 3.15 2.28 -3.05
C LEU A 33 3.79 2.83 -1.77
N VAL A 34 4.98 2.35 -1.42
CA VAL A 34 5.71 2.81 -0.22
C VAL A 34 5.96 4.32 -0.27
N ASP A 35 6.37 4.83 -1.43
CA ASP A 35 6.64 6.26 -1.61
C ASP A 35 5.34 7.08 -1.53
N SER A 36 4.23 6.58 -2.09
CA SER A 36 2.93 7.25 -1.97
C SER A 36 2.47 7.38 -0.52
N ILE A 37 2.70 6.37 0.32
CA ILE A 37 2.33 6.44 1.73
C ILE A 37 3.28 7.36 2.51
N ARG A 38 4.58 7.29 2.24
CA ARG A 38 5.60 8.09 2.97
C ARG A 38 5.56 9.57 2.64
N TYR A 39 5.26 9.91 1.39
CA TYR A 39 5.47 11.27 0.88
C TYR A 39 4.18 12.00 0.48
N ALA A 40 3.01 11.33 0.41
CA ALA A 40 1.76 12.02 0.06
C ALA A 40 1.44 13.20 1.01
N ASP A 41 1.80 13.11 2.28
CA ASP A 41 1.45 14.12 3.29
C ASP A 41 2.31 15.40 3.24
N TYR A 42 3.41 15.43 2.47
CA TYR A 42 4.30 16.61 2.43
C TYR A 42 3.63 17.87 1.83
N GLY A 43 2.51 17.72 1.10
CA GLY A 43 1.73 18.84 0.56
C GLY A 43 0.71 19.46 1.54
N ILE A 44 0.40 18.77 2.64
CA ILE A 44 -0.75 19.12 3.53
C ILE A 44 -0.29 19.86 4.80
N THR A 45 0.98 20.27 4.90
CA THR A 45 1.51 20.94 6.11
C THR A 45 0.92 22.34 6.36
N GLY A 46 0.25 22.96 5.37
CA GLY A 46 -0.38 24.27 5.53
C GLY A 46 -1.89 24.26 5.85
N PHE A 47 -2.58 23.12 5.77
CA PHE A 47 -4.05 23.08 5.81
C PHE A 47 -4.63 22.72 7.20
N PHE A 48 -3.85 22.06 8.06
CA PHE A 48 -4.31 21.56 9.36
C PHE A 48 -4.33 22.59 10.50
N ASP A 49 -3.83 23.80 10.30
CA ASP A 49 -3.70 24.81 11.35
C ASP A 49 -5.05 25.45 11.78
N ALA A 50 -6.16 25.08 11.13
CA ALA A 50 -7.48 25.70 11.34
C ALA A 50 -8.66 24.73 11.58
N ILE A 51 -8.46 23.40 11.61
CA ILE A 51 -9.57 22.43 11.66
C ILE A 51 -9.87 22.05 13.12
N LYS A 52 -11.09 22.35 13.59
CA LYS A 52 -11.62 21.77 14.84
C LYS A 52 -12.20 20.39 14.53
N ILE A 53 -11.44 19.35 14.86
CA ILE A 53 -11.87 17.94 14.75
C ILE A 53 -12.54 17.57 16.08
N ASP A 54 -13.74 16.98 16.03
CA ASP A 54 -14.38 16.44 17.24
C ASP A 54 -13.98 14.98 17.51
N GLU A 55 -14.48 14.39 18.61
CA GLU A 55 -14.14 13.01 18.99
C GLU A 55 -14.64 11.97 17.97
N GLY A 56 -15.82 12.18 17.38
CA GLY A 56 -16.38 11.25 16.39
C GLY A 56 -15.63 11.30 15.07
N ASP A 57 -15.15 12.48 14.70
CA ASP A 57 -14.32 12.67 13.52
C ASP A 57 -12.92 12.05 13.69
N LEU A 58 -12.36 12.14 14.89
CA LEU A 58 -11.11 11.46 15.24
C LEU A 58 -11.25 9.93 15.18
N ASP A 59 -12.36 9.39 15.68
CA ASP A 59 -12.66 7.97 15.63
C ASP A 59 -12.77 7.46 14.18
N ARG A 60 -13.43 8.21 13.29
CA ARG A 60 -13.52 7.89 11.85
C ARG A 60 -12.16 7.85 11.19
N LEU A 61 -11.29 8.83 11.48
CA LEU A 61 -9.92 8.86 10.95
C LEU A 61 -9.10 7.68 11.47
N TYR A 62 -9.23 7.37 12.76
CA TYR A 62 -8.53 6.25 13.39
C TYR A 62 -8.95 4.90 12.81
N GLU A 63 -10.26 4.68 12.61
CA GLU A 63 -10.79 3.46 12.00
C GLU A 63 -10.31 3.31 10.56
N HIS A 64 -10.31 4.41 9.80
CA HIS A 64 -9.77 4.43 8.44
C HIS A 64 -8.29 4.04 8.41
N ASP A 65 -7.44 4.73 9.17
CA ASP A 65 -6.00 4.46 9.21
C ASP A 65 -5.70 3.02 9.69
N SER A 66 -6.48 2.53 10.65
CA SER A 66 -6.41 1.13 11.13
C SER A 66 -6.76 0.12 10.04
N SER A 67 -7.76 0.41 9.21
CA SER A 67 -8.16 -0.45 8.08
C SER A 67 -7.05 -0.53 7.02
N VAL A 68 -6.40 0.60 6.70
CA VAL A 68 -5.27 0.64 5.77
C VAL A 68 -4.08 -0.15 6.33
N ALA A 69 -3.78 0.01 7.62
CA ALA A 69 -2.72 -0.74 8.29
C ALA A 69 -3.00 -2.26 8.31
N ALA A 70 -4.26 -2.68 8.39
CA ALA A 70 -4.64 -4.09 8.24
C ALA A 70 -4.39 -4.60 6.82
N SER A 71 -4.83 -3.88 5.79
CA SER A 71 -4.60 -4.27 4.40
C SER A 71 -3.12 -4.31 4.03
N LEU A 72 -2.29 -3.41 4.56
CA LEU A 72 -0.82 -3.46 4.38
C LEU A 72 -0.20 -4.73 4.99
N ARG A 73 -0.71 -5.20 6.14
CA ARG A 73 -0.25 -6.46 6.73
C ARG A 73 -0.61 -7.66 5.87
N GLU A 74 -1.84 -7.70 5.34
CA GLU A 74 -2.30 -8.74 4.42
C GLU A 74 -1.47 -8.75 3.12
N LEU A 75 -1.18 -7.57 2.57
CA LEU A 75 -0.31 -7.43 1.40
C LEU A 75 1.10 -8.00 1.68
N GLY A 76 1.67 -7.69 2.85
CA GLY A 76 2.96 -8.23 3.26
C GLY A 76 2.98 -9.76 3.36
N GLN A 77 1.89 -10.36 3.86
CA GLN A 77 1.72 -11.82 3.90
C GLN A 77 1.59 -12.42 2.50
N ALA A 78 0.83 -11.80 1.61
CA ALA A 78 0.68 -12.25 0.22
C ALA A 78 2.03 -12.23 -0.52
N ILE A 79 2.83 -11.16 -0.35
CA ILE A 79 4.20 -11.09 -0.90
C ILE A 79 5.08 -12.20 -0.30
N ALA A 80 4.92 -12.57 0.97
CA ALA A 80 5.70 -13.64 1.58
C ALA A 80 5.37 -15.00 0.95
N GLY A 81 4.10 -15.21 0.60
CA GLY A 81 3.63 -16.40 -0.11
C GLY A 81 4.24 -16.61 -1.50
N LEU A 82 4.79 -15.55 -2.13
CA LEU A 82 5.46 -15.69 -3.43
C LEU A 82 6.69 -16.63 -3.39
N GLN A 83 7.26 -16.87 -2.20
CA GLN A 83 8.35 -17.85 -2.05
C GLN A 83 7.95 -19.28 -2.41
N THR A 84 6.66 -19.58 -2.38
CA THR A 84 6.13 -20.91 -2.75
C THR A 84 5.48 -20.91 -4.14
N ALA A 85 5.57 -19.80 -4.87
CA ALA A 85 5.04 -19.70 -6.22
C ALA A 85 5.88 -20.54 -7.21
N THR A 86 5.24 -21.05 -8.23
CA THR A 86 5.86 -21.67 -9.39
C THR A 86 5.85 -20.67 -10.56
N GLY A 87 6.64 -20.93 -11.60
CA GLY A 87 6.64 -20.05 -12.78
C GLY A 87 5.27 -19.93 -13.45
N GLU A 88 4.40 -20.95 -13.32
CA GLU A 88 3.07 -20.97 -13.93
C GLU A 88 2.06 -20.10 -13.19
N ASN A 89 2.09 -20.06 -11.85
CA ASN A 89 1.12 -19.31 -11.05
C ASN A 89 1.64 -17.92 -10.60
N LEU A 90 2.94 -17.66 -10.76
CA LEU A 90 3.54 -16.40 -10.37
C LEU A 90 2.86 -15.18 -11.03
N PRO A 91 2.58 -15.15 -12.35
CA PRO A 91 1.96 -13.98 -12.97
C PRO A 91 0.61 -13.60 -12.36
N THR A 92 -0.25 -14.59 -12.10
CA THR A 92 -1.55 -14.38 -11.44
C THR A 92 -1.39 -13.86 -10.02
N LEU A 93 -0.45 -14.44 -9.25
CA LEU A 93 -0.19 -13.99 -7.88
C LEU A 93 0.36 -12.56 -7.83
N LEU A 94 1.21 -12.18 -8.80
CA LEU A 94 1.70 -10.82 -8.91
C LEU A 94 0.56 -9.84 -9.22
N ASP A 95 -0.32 -10.17 -10.17
CA ASP A 95 -1.48 -9.35 -10.55
C ASP A 95 -2.46 -9.14 -9.36
N ASP A 96 -2.74 -10.20 -8.60
CA ASP A 96 -3.57 -10.13 -7.39
C ASP A 96 -2.97 -9.20 -6.34
N ILE A 97 -1.64 -9.27 -6.14
CA ILE A 97 -0.95 -8.43 -5.16
C ILE A 97 -0.86 -6.98 -5.65
N GLU A 98 -0.65 -6.77 -6.94
CA GLU A 98 -0.66 -5.44 -7.56
C GLU A 98 -2.03 -4.78 -7.42
N THR A 99 -3.11 -5.51 -7.68
CA THR A 99 -4.49 -5.03 -7.48
C THR A 99 -4.72 -4.60 -6.02
N ARG A 100 -4.31 -5.42 -5.05
CA ARG A 100 -4.40 -5.08 -3.62
C ARG A 100 -3.59 -3.84 -3.26
N ALA A 101 -2.40 -3.68 -3.85
CA ALA A 101 -1.55 -2.52 -3.63
C ALA A 101 -2.20 -1.24 -4.18
N GLU A 102 -2.85 -1.32 -5.35
CA GLU A 102 -3.60 -0.20 -5.92
C GLU A 102 -4.80 0.18 -5.04
N GLU A 103 -5.56 -0.79 -4.55
CA GLU A 103 -6.66 -0.53 -3.61
C GLU A 103 -6.18 0.15 -2.32
N ILE A 104 -5.05 -0.27 -1.77
CA ILE A 104 -4.46 0.34 -0.57
C ILE A 104 -4.05 1.79 -0.86
N ARG A 105 -3.41 2.04 -2.01
CA ARG A 105 -3.03 3.38 -2.44
C ARG A 105 -4.26 4.29 -2.57
N ASP A 106 -5.32 3.80 -3.20
CA ASP A 106 -6.54 4.56 -3.41
C ASP A 106 -7.26 4.87 -2.09
N ARG A 107 -7.27 3.93 -1.14
CA ARG A 107 -7.77 4.19 0.23
C ARG A 107 -6.90 5.22 0.95
N TRP A 108 -5.58 5.11 0.86
CA TRP A 108 -4.67 6.08 1.45
C TRP A 108 -4.90 7.50 0.88
N ALA A 109 -5.09 7.64 -0.43
CA ALA A 109 -5.40 8.92 -1.05
C ALA A 109 -6.74 9.53 -0.58
N ARG A 110 -7.74 8.71 -0.22
CA ARG A 110 -9.02 9.18 0.34
C ARG A 110 -8.92 9.68 1.77
N ARG A 111 -7.80 9.44 2.47
CA ARG A 111 -7.55 9.98 3.81
C ARG A 111 -7.70 11.50 3.85
N GLU A 112 -7.24 12.20 2.81
CA GLU A 112 -7.40 13.66 2.67
C GLU A 112 -8.88 14.06 2.59
N GLN A 113 -9.71 13.32 1.86
CA GLN A 113 -11.15 13.60 1.74
C GLN A 113 -11.90 13.40 3.04
N ILE A 114 -11.47 12.42 3.84
CA ILE A 114 -11.98 12.26 5.20
C ILE A 114 -11.62 13.51 5.99
N VAL A 115 -10.33 13.84 6.09
CA VAL A 115 -9.85 15.05 6.79
C VAL A 115 -10.59 16.34 6.35
N THR A 116 -10.76 16.58 5.06
CA THR A 116 -11.43 17.79 4.55
C THR A 116 -12.94 17.75 4.78
N GLY A 117 -13.59 16.59 4.64
CA GLY A 117 -15.01 16.41 4.94
C GLY A 117 -15.34 16.61 6.42
N LEU A 118 -14.48 16.14 7.33
CA LEU A 118 -14.59 16.39 8.78
C LEU A 118 -14.50 17.91 9.08
N SER A 119 -13.80 18.68 8.24
CA SER A 119 -13.67 20.13 8.40
C SER A 119 -14.95 20.91 8.03
N GLU A 120 -15.78 20.38 7.12
CA GLU A 120 -17.02 21.03 6.67
C GLU A 120 -18.21 20.70 7.57
N GLU A 121 -18.27 19.49 8.15
CA GLU A 121 -19.34 19.07 9.08
C GLU A 121 -19.26 19.77 10.46
N GLY A 122 -18.06 20.21 10.88
CA GLY A 122 -17.83 20.97 12.10
C GLY A 122 -17.99 22.50 11.99
N ALA A 123 -18.41 23.02 10.84
CA ALA A 123 -18.64 24.45 10.64
C ALA A 123 -19.99 24.90 11.26
N PRO A 124 -20.03 26.03 11.99
CA PRO A 124 -21.23 26.50 12.70
C PRO A 124 -22.39 26.92 11.78
#